data_AF-A0A1A8P2P0-F1
#
_entry.id   AF-A0A1A8P2P0-F1
#
_cell.length_a   1.000
_cell.length_b   1.000
_cell.length_c   1.000
_cell.angle_alpha   90.00
_cell.angle_beta   90.00
_cell.angle_gamma   90.00
#
_symmetry.space_group_name_H-M   'P 1'
#
loop_
_entity.id
_entity.type
_entity.pdbx_description
1 polymer ?
#
loop_
_entity_poly.entity_id
_entity_poly.type
_entity_poly.pdbx_seq_one_letter_code
_entity_poly.pdbx_strand_id
1 'polypeptide(L)'
;LPDLVPDPYYIQIASYVQRTPMYNLRCAAEENCLASTARYAQDYETRVLLRFTQRVKNQGTADFLPSKPRYAWEWHSCHNHFHSMDEFSLYELLDAQTQSHVAEGHKASFCLEDTSCDPGYYRRFA
;
A
#
# COMPACT_ATOMS: atom_id res chain seq x y z
N LEU A 1 11.68 17.28 -12.57
CA LEU A 1 11.81 15.99 -11.83
C LEU A 1 10.43 15.61 -11.31
N PRO A 2 10.12 14.32 -11.07
CA PRO A 2 8.88 13.93 -10.41
C PRO A 2 8.82 14.54 -9.00
N ASP A 3 7.60 14.84 -8.54
CA ASP A 3 7.33 15.36 -7.19
C ASP A 3 6.07 14.70 -6.66
N LEU A 4 6.23 13.78 -5.71
CA LEU A 4 5.19 12.89 -5.22
C LEU A 4 4.59 13.43 -3.92
N VAL A 5 3.31 13.79 -3.96
CA VAL A 5 2.59 14.34 -2.81
C VAL A 5 1.43 13.42 -2.42
N PRO A 6 1.49 12.80 -1.23
CA PRO A 6 0.36 12.08 -0.66
C PRO A 6 -0.83 13.02 -0.42
N ASP A 7 -2.04 12.50 -0.56
CA ASP A 7 -3.27 13.21 -0.26
C ASP A 7 -3.74 12.94 1.19
N PRO A 8 -3.48 13.85 2.14
CA PRO A 8 -3.83 13.63 3.54
C PRO A 8 -5.35 13.65 3.76
N TYR A 9 -6.10 14.35 2.92
CA TYR A 9 -7.56 14.44 3.05
C TYR A 9 -8.19 13.07 2.78
N TYR A 10 -7.73 12.36 1.74
CA TYR A 10 -8.21 11.00 1.47
C TYR A 10 -7.88 10.00 2.58
N ILE A 11 -6.70 10.12 3.20
CA ILE A 11 -6.36 9.29 4.37
C ILE A 11 -7.34 9.58 5.50
N GLN A 12 -7.60 10.86 5.79
CA GLN A 12 -8.49 11.28 6.87
C GLN A 12 -9.92 10.75 6.68
N ILE A 13 -10.52 10.96 5.50
CA ILE A 13 -11.94 10.64 5.27
C ILE A 13 -12.20 9.16 4.98
N ALA A 14 -11.20 8.42 4.47
CA ALA A 14 -11.34 7.02 4.08
C ALA A 14 -10.69 6.06 5.08
N SER A 15 -10.28 6.56 6.26
CA SER A 15 -9.75 5.71 7.32
C SER A 15 -10.87 4.99 8.09
N TYR A 16 -10.72 3.69 8.32
CA TYR A 16 -11.64 2.91 9.12
C TYR A 16 -10.99 1.65 9.71
N VAL A 17 -11.55 1.15 10.82
CA VAL A 17 -11.12 -0.09 11.44
C VAL A 17 -12.00 -1.25 10.97
N GLN A 18 -11.38 -2.34 10.54
CA GLN A 18 -12.06 -3.56 10.14
C GLN A 18 -11.54 -4.76 10.92
N ARG A 19 -12.47 -5.60 11.40
CA ARG A 19 -12.16 -6.95 11.89
C ARG A 19 -12.32 -7.94 10.74
N THR A 20 -11.27 -8.68 10.43
CA THR A 20 -11.28 -9.63 9.31
C THR A 20 -10.68 -10.97 9.75
N PRO A 21 -11.36 -12.09 9.49
CA PRO A 21 -10.83 -13.42 9.80
C PRO A 21 -9.65 -13.77 8.88
N MET A 22 -8.72 -14.60 9.36
CA MET A 22 -7.50 -14.96 8.65
C MET A 22 -7.75 -15.64 7.31
N TYR A 23 -8.83 -16.42 7.16
CA TYR A 23 -9.16 -17.04 5.87
C TYR A 23 -9.41 -16.01 4.74
N ASN A 24 -9.83 -14.79 5.07
CA ASN A 24 -9.98 -13.67 4.13
C ASN A 24 -8.67 -12.88 3.90
N LEU A 25 -7.60 -13.20 4.64
CA LEU A 25 -6.32 -12.50 4.64
C LEU A 25 -5.17 -13.38 4.15
N ARG A 26 -5.43 -14.55 3.56
CA ARG A 26 -4.40 -15.48 3.08
C ARG A 26 -3.41 -14.81 2.13
N CYS A 27 -3.91 -14.06 1.16
CA CYS A 27 -3.09 -13.23 0.27
C CYS A 27 -2.18 -12.25 1.02
N ALA A 28 -2.73 -11.52 1.99
CA ALA A 28 -1.95 -10.59 2.79
C ALA A 28 -0.90 -11.30 3.67
N ALA A 29 -1.17 -12.54 4.10
CA ALA A 29 -0.23 -13.36 4.84
C ALA A 29 0.90 -13.89 3.94
N GLU A 30 0.57 -14.38 2.74
CA GLU A 30 1.53 -14.85 1.73
C GLU A 30 2.49 -13.73 1.28
N GLU A 31 1.98 -12.51 1.18
CA GLU A 31 2.76 -11.31 0.86
C GLU A 31 3.39 -10.61 2.08
N ASN A 32 3.38 -11.23 3.27
CA ASN A 32 3.95 -10.67 4.50
C ASN A 32 3.42 -9.27 4.89
N CYS A 33 2.20 -8.91 4.49
CA CYS A 33 1.58 -7.62 4.82
C CYS A 33 1.03 -7.56 6.25
N LEU A 34 0.86 -8.71 6.92
CA LEU A 34 0.34 -8.79 8.30
C LEU A 34 1.48 -8.73 9.33
N ALA A 35 1.19 -8.24 10.53
CA ALA A 35 2.13 -8.29 11.65
C ALA A 35 2.64 -9.71 11.93
N SER A 36 3.86 -9.83 12.46
CA SER A 36 4.53 -11.08 12.85
C SER A 36 3.65 -12.02 13.68
N THR A 37 2.81 -11.48 14.57
CA THR A 37 1.84 -12.23 15.39
C THR A 37 0.80 -13.01 14.58
N ALA A 38 0.57 -12.65 13.31
CA ALA A 38 -0.35 -13.37 12.41
C ALA A 38 0.27 -14.62 11.77
N ARG A 39 1.59 -14.83 11.89
CA ARG A 39 2.31 -15.94 11.22
C ARG A 39 1.78 -17.33 11.59
N TYR A 40 1.28 -17.48 12.82
CA TYR A 40 0.77 -18.74 13.35
C TYR A 40 -0.74 -18.70 13.64
N ALA A 41 -1.42 -17.64 13.20
CA ALA A 41 -2.86 -17.48 13.43
C ALA A 41 -3.66 -18.48 12.58
N GLN A 42 -4.66 -19.10 13.19
CA GLN A 42 -5.56 -20.03 12.50
C GLN A 42 -6.59 -19.28 11.64
N ASP A 43 -7.17 -19.96 10.66
CA ASP A 43 -8.12 -19.38 9.68
C ASP A 43 -9.29 -18.60 10.31
N TYR A 44 -9.82 -19.07 11.44
CA TYR A 44 -10.95 -18.45 12.15
C TYR A 44 -10.53 -17.36 13.15
N GLU A 45 -9.24 -17.20 13.41
CA GLU A 45 -8.75 -16.06 14.19
C GLU A 45 -8.94 -14.76 13.42
N THR A 46 -9.10 -13.66 14.16
CA THR A 46 -9.41 -12.36 13.59
C THR A 46 -8.25 -11.39 13.74
N ARG A 47 -7.98 -10.62 12.69
CA ARG A 47 -7.08 -9.46 12.73
C ARG A 47 -7.91 -8.17 12.75
N VAL A 48 -7.41 -7.20 13.50
CA VAL A 48 -7.91 -5.81 13.46
C VAL A 48 -7.01 -5.05 12.50
N LEU A 49 -7.61 -4.44 11.48
CA LEU A 49 -6.92 -3.72 10.42
C LEU A 49 -7.36 -2.26 10.44
N LEU A 50 -6.40 -1.35 10.54
CA LEU A 50 -6.63 0.06 10.19
C LEU A 50 -6.45 0.19 8.68
N ARG A 51 -7.54 0.43 7.97
CA ARG A 51 -7.54 0.64 6.52
C ARG A 51 -7.64 2.11 6.22
N PHE A 52 -6.96 2.53 5.16
CA PHE A 52 -7.03 3.88 4.62
C PHE A 52 -6.69 3.83 3.13
N THR A 53 -7.10 4.84 2.38
CA THR A 53 -6.74 5.00 0.97
C THR A 53 -5.48 5.85 0.87
N GLN A 54 -4.42 5.30 0.28
CA GLN A 54 -3.25 6.08 -0.12
C GLN A 54 -3.46 6.57 -1.55
N ARG A 55 -3.55 7.89 -1.74
CA ARG A 55 -3.51 8.55 -3.05
C ARG A 55 -2.28 9.42 -3.11
N VAL A 56 -1.46 9.28 -4.15
CA VAL A 56 -0.25 10.08 -4.35
C VAL A 56 -0.31 10.75 -5.71
N LYS A 57 -0.15 12.07 -5.72
CA LYS A 57 -0.11 12.88 -6.94
C LYS A 57 1.33 13.12 -7.34
N ASN A 58 1.66 12.89 -8.61
CA ASN A 58 2.87 13.47 -9.19
C ASN A 58 2.57 14.90 -9.66
N GLN A 59 2.98 15.91 -8.89
CA GLN A 59 2.86 17.33 -9.23
C GLN A 59 4.15 17.89 -9.87
N GLY A 60 5.11 17.02 -10.15
CA GLY A 60 6.37 17.37 -10.77
C GLY A 60 6.26 17.62 -12.27
N THR A 61 7.39 17.86 -12.90
CA THR A 61 7.50 18.14 -14.34
C THR A 61 7.95 16.94 -15.17
N ALA A 62 8.13 15.78 -14.54
CA ALA A 62 8.57 14.55 -15.19
C ALA A 62 7.86 13.33 -14.60
N ASP A 63 7.79 12.25 -15.39
CA ASP A 63 7.22 10.97 -14.96
C ASP A 63 8.01 10.39 -13.77
N PHE A 64 7.31 9.83 -12.79
CA PHE A 64 7.91 8.95 -11.81
C PHE A 64 7.96 7.55 -12.40
N LEU A 65 9.14 6.94 -12.43
CA LEU A 65 9.36 5.64 -13.04
C LEU A 65 9.79 4.64 -11.96
N PRO A 66 9.40 3.36 -12.08
CA PRO A 66 9.80 2.36 -11.12
C PRO A 66 11.31 2.14 -11.16
N SER A 67 11.90 1.84 -10.00
CA SER A 67 13.32 1.53 -9.88
C SER A 67 13.68 0.18 -10.53
N LYS A 68 12.74 -0.76 -10.58
CA LYS A 68 12.93 -2.07 -11.20
C LYS A 68 12.69 -2.02 -12.72
N PRO A 69 13.59 -2.61 -13.53
CA PRO A 69 13.32 -2.82 -14.95
C PRO A 69 12.18 -3.83 -15.13
N ARG A 70 11.48 -3.77 -16.27
CA ARG A 70 10.25 -4.55 -16.52
C ARG A 70 10.41 -6.07 -16.37
N TYR A 71 11.59 -6.62 -16.66
CA TYR A 71 11.86 -8.06 -16.49
C TYR A 71 11.95 -8.50 -15.03
N ALA A 72 12.09 -7.55 -14.10
CA ALA A 72 12.18 -7.79 -12.66
C ALA A 72 10.86 -7.47 -11.92
N TRP A 73 9.78 -7.17 -12.66
CA TRP A 73 8.47 -6.96 -12.06
C TRP A 73 7.88 -8.30 -11.63
N GLU A 74 7.27 -8.31 -10.45
CA GLU A 74 6.72 -9.51 -9.84
C GLU A 74 5.20 -9.53 -10.01
N TRP A 75 4.66 -10.63 -10.54
CA TRP A 75 3.21 -10.79 -10.68
C TRP A 75 2.59 -11.23 -9.37
N HIS A 76 1.53 -10.54 -8.94
CA HIS A 76 0.78 -10.90 -7.74
C HIS A 76 -0.65 -11.30 -8.08
N SER A 77 -0.92 -12.61 -8.05
CA SER A 77 -2.24 -13.18 -8.34
C SER A 77 -3.35 -12.67 -7.41
N CYS A 78 -3.00 -12.25 -6.20
CA CYS A 78 -3.93 -11.67 -5.24
C CYS A 78 -4.50 -10.32 -5.69
N HIS A 79 -3.74 -9.55 -6.47
CA HIS A 79 -4.16 -8.25 -7.01
C HIS A 79 -4.38 -8.27 -8.52
N ASN A 80 -3.97 -9.34 -9.20
CA ASN A 80 -4.02 -9.49 -10.65
C ASN A 80 -3.27 -8.39 -11.41
N HIS A 81 -2.12 -7.97 -10.89
CA HIS A 81 -1.21 -7.02 -11.55
C HIS A 81 0.26 -7.29 -11.21
N PHE A 82 1.15 -6.59 -11.93
CA PHE A 82 2.59 -6.58 -11.62
C PHE A 82 2.91 -5.52 -10.56
N HIS A 83 3.79 -5.86 -9.64
CA HIS A 83 4.44 -4.89 -8.77
C HIS A 83 5.78 -4.46 -9.40
N SER A 84 5.92 -3.16 -9.60
CA SER A 84 7.11 -2.56 -10.21
C SER A 84 8.05 -1.96 -9.16
N MET A 85 7.66 -1.99 -7.89
CA MET A 85 8.43 -1.51 -6.75
C MET A 85 8.23 -2.41 -5.53
N ASP A 86 9.32 -2.65 -4.78
CA ASP A 86 9.30 -3.33 -3.49
C ASP A 86 8.68 -2.43 -2.42
N GLU A 87 9.20 -1.22 -2.24
CA GLU A 87 8.72 -0.31 -1.20
C GLU A 87 8.46 1.06 -1.81
N PHE A 88 7.21 1.51 -1.74
CA PHE A 88 6.81 2.86 -2.16
C PHE A 88 6.56 3.79 -0.96
N SER A 89 6.02 3.24 0.12
CA SER A 89 5.65 4.02 1.29
C SER A 89 5.70 3.17 2.55
N LEU A 90 6.20 3.77 3.62
CA LEU A 90 6.23 3.20 4.94
C LEU A 90 4.94 3.54 5.71
N TYR A 91 4.31 2.54 6.29
CA TYR A 91 3.08 2.70 7.08
C TYR A 91 3.37 2.38 8.54
N GLU A 92 3.32 3.41 9.39
CA GLU A 92 3.63 3.29 10.81
C GLU A 92 2.52 3.93 11.64
N LEU A 93 2.15 3.23 12.72
CA LEU A 93 1.31 3.80 13.77
C LEU A 93 2.20 4.05 14.98
N LEU A 94 2.33 5.33 15.35
CA LEU A 94 3.16 5.78 16.45
C LEU A 94 2.29 6.26 17.61
N ASP A 95 2.78 6.08 18.83
CA ASP A 95 2.23 6.78 19.99
C ASP A 95 2.52 8.29 19.87
N ALA A 96 1.51 9.13 20.10
CA ALA A 96 1.63 10.57 19.89
C ALA A 96 2.64 11.25 20.83
N GLN A 97 2.84 10.72 22.05
CA GLN A 97 3.70 11.31 23.07
C GLN A 97 5.13 10.79 22.97
N THR A 98 5.29 9.47 22.88
CA THR A 98 6.61 8.83 22.89
C THR A 98 7.21 8.69 21.49
N GLN A 99 6.40 8.83 20.43
CA GLN A 99 6.78 8.55 19.04
C GLN A 99 7.26 7.12 18.80
N SER A 100 6.94 6.18 19.71
CA SER A 100 7.28 4.77 19.55
C SER A 100 6.26 4.04 18.69
N HIS A 101 6.70 3.07 17.87
CA HIS A 101 5.81 2.21 17.09
C HIS A 101 4.88 1.40 18.01
N VAL A 102 3.59 1.41 17.70
CA VAL A 102 2.55 0.66 18.46
C VAL A 102 1.83 -0.41 17.62
N ALA A 103 2.11 -0.48 16.32
CA ALA A 103 1.59 -1.52 15.44
C ALA A 103 2.66 -1.97 14.44
N GLU A 104 2.51 -3.21 13.99
CA GLU A 104 3.30 -3.82 12.93
C GLU A 104 2.35 -4.23 11.78
N GLY A 105 2.86 -4.30 10.57
CA GLY A 105 2.12 -4.58 9.35
C GLY A 105 2.32 -3.47 8.34
N HIS A 106 2.25 -3.80 7.06
CA HIS A 106 2.57 -2.85 5.99
C HIS A 106 1.93 -3.29 4.68
N LYS A 107 2.15 -2.51 3.61
CA LYS A 107 1.88 -2.92 2.24
C LYS A 107 3.22 -3.26 1.58
N ALA A 108 3.40 -4.54 1.25
CA ALA A 108 4.72 -5.08 0.89
C ALA A 108 5.24 -4.70 -0.51
N SER A 109 4.39 -4.18 -1.40
CA SER A 109 4.74 -3.95 -2.80
C SER A 109 3.63 -3.22 -3.55
N PHE A 110 4.00 -2.49 -4.61
CA PHE A 110 3.12 -1.53 -5.27
C PHE A 110 3.14 -1.67 -6.81
N CYS A 111 1.95 -1.55 -7.40
CA CYS A 111 1.79 -1.21 -8.81
C CYS A 111 1.94 0.31 -8.95
N LEU A 112 2.66 0.76 -9.97
CA LEU A 112 2.74 2.17 -10.33
C LEU A 112 1.91 2.40 -11.60
N GLU A 113 0.74 3.00 -11.44
CA GLU A 113 -0.23 3.23 -12.51
C GLU A 113 -0.90 4.60 -12.39
N ASP A 114 -1.36 5.13 -13.52
CA ASP A 114 -2.14 6.37 -13.56
C ASP A 114 -3.63 6.08 -13.32
N THR A 115 -4.07 6.18 -12.07
CA THR A 115 -5.50 5.98 -11.73
C THR A 115 -6.39 7.16 -12.12
N SER A 116 -5.88 8.38 -12.14
CA SER A 116 -6.58 9.60 -12.55
C SER A 116 -5.57 10.70 -12.89
N CYS A 117 -5.97 11.65 -13.75
CA CYS A 117 -5.11 12.76 -14.17
C CYS A 117 -5.87 14.08 -14.09
N ASP A 118 -5.13 15.18 -13.85
CA ASP A 118 -5.68 16.52 -13.94
C ASP A 118 -6.16 16.83 -15.38
N PRO A 119 -7.10 17.78 -15.56
CA PRO A 119 -7.52 18.21 -16.88
C PRO A 119 -6.35 18.60 -17.79
N GLY A 120 -6.32 18.05 -19.00
CA GLY A 120 -5.23 18.26 -19.97
C GLY A 120 -4.11 17.22 -19.90
N TYR A 121 -4.13 16.31 -18.92
CA TYR A 121 -3.23 15.16 -18.84
C TYR A 121 -3.97 13.86 -19.12
N TYR A 122 -3.29 12.90 -19.74
CA TYR A 122 -3.81 11.59 -20.09
C TYR A 122 -3.01 10.50 -19.39
N ARG A 123 -3.69 9.41 -19.00
CA ARG A 123 -3.05 8.21 -18.43
C ARG A 123 -2.06 7.61 -19.43
N ARG A 124 -0.89 7.22 -18.94
CA ARG A 124 0.19 6.61 -19.74
C ARG A 124 0.66 5.28 -19.17
N PHE A 125 0.57 5.08 -17.85
CA PHE A 125 1.01 3.87 -17.16
C PHE A 125 -0.18 3.07 -16.61
N ALA A 126 -0.14 1.75 -16.78
CA ALA A 126 -1.13 0.76 -16.36
C ALA A 126 -0.48 -0.62 -16.16
#